data_AF-A0A815X6C3-F1
#
_entry.id   AF-A0A815X6C3-F1
#
_cell.length_a   1.000
_cell.length_b   1.000
_cell.length_c   1.000
_cell.angle_alpha   90.00
_cell.angle_beta   90.00
_cell.angle_gamma   90.00
#
_symmetry.space_group_name_H-M   'P 1'
#
loop_
_entity.id
_entity.type
_entity.pdbx_description
1 polymer ?
#
loop_
_entity_poly.entity_id
_entity_poly.type
_entity_poly.pdbx_seq_one_letter_code
_entity_poly.pdbx_strand_id
1 'polypeptide(L)'
;MSTSINTNIITTMNDAIQQSILSDKHHKVIQRKEMDLMTIEIRKVERTFYDCQKKFNNELATMWRNHRNLVKNQGMSTTLTNLIEQRLQNITDRCRDIYNYRINYYLRNSYDDLENKKECDKEVQNKARIGFSSSSSSSSSSSLLSFLIIDTIHSLTDKQIQLLNRGPTYVPPCQMYISSSCQSIDDIVKRQYRPLKHQLAVLFSKHNINPALSMAFDQKINDKFQNLFSTPIPTMLQQRALYEKQLIQSIRYTLKEDNLILRRTADHMNIFYLGNRQNFEAKANEYLTKTDAYTVIIAMDGENDNQQQQLQNELNEMIESINFALKVLKSRKAIDDNITSRLLLHATNIKIPSLYFLPDVSKEDEMELLPFIISQHSVTSKIGKYLNRLLRPFADNIMKSTTFRHEADLIKKLNHYASMEHRLNSTTLFCTIKILNFNVLDIHKNMIDTVAYVLQDHPQTTNILKHISINTIKNLLQLFLYNNIFYYNDKIYTFTKGSPNAMPLTDTLSNIYIFEWQKLILKNIKQNELFGR
;
A
#
# COMPACT_ATOMS: atom_id res chain seq x y z
N MET A 1 -31.63 -56.48 -6.98
CA MET A 1 -30.37 -55.90 -7.49
C MET A 1 -30.24 -54.41 -7.12
N SER A 2 -30.43 -54.04 -5.84
CA SER A 2 -30.45 -52.61 -5.44
C SER A 2 -29.77 -52.33 -4.09
N THR A 3 -29.01 -53.30 -3.55
CA THR A 3 -28.35 -53.17 -2.25
C THR A 3 -26.82 -53.14 -2.31
N SER A 4 -26.18 -53.43 -3.45
CA SER A 4 -24.70 -53.43 -3.56
C SER A 4 -24.07 -52.10 -4.02
N ILE A 5 -24.87 -51.17 -4.55
CA ILE A 5 -24.37 -49.89 -5.08
C ILE A 5 -24.19 -48.85 -3.96
N ASN A 6 -25.06 -48.86 -2.93
CA ASN A 6 -24.99 -47.89 -1.84
C ASN A 6 -23.80 -48.10 -0.90
N THR A 7 -23.34 -49.33 -0.68
CA THR A 7 -22.17 -49.60 0.18
C THR A 7 -20.86 -49.12 -0.43
N ASN A 8 -20.70 -49.17 -1.75
CA ASN A 8 -19.48 -48.70 -2.43
C ASN A 8 -19.38 -47.17 -2.52
N ILE A 9 -20.50 -46.47 -2.58
CA ILE A 9 -20.54 -45.00 -2.58
C ILE A 9 -20.25 -44.45 -1.18
N ILE A 10 -20.74 -45.12 -0.13
CA ILE A 10 -20.52 -44.72 1.26
C ILE A 10 -19.05 -44.95 1.69
N THR A 11 -18.42 -46.04 1.25
CA THR A 11 -16.98 -46.28 1.53
C THR A 11 -16.08 -45.31 0.77
N THR A 12 -16.34 -45.04 -0.50
CA THR A 12 -15.55 -44.05 -1.28
C THR A 12 -15.73 -42.61 -0.79
N MET A 13 -16.93 -42.22 -0.32
CA MET A 13 -17.12 -40.91 0.33
C MET A 13 -16.39 -40.81 1.67
N ASN A 14 -16.39 -41.88 2.48
CA ASN A 14 -15.64 -41.90 3.74
C ASN A 14 -14.13 -41.84 3.53
N ASP A 15 -13.61 -42.52 2.50
CA ASP A 15 -12.19 -42.47 2.14
C ASP A 15 -11.79 -41.08 1.61
N ALA A 16 -12.64 -40.43 0.82
CA ALA A 16 -12.41 -39.06 0.36
C ALA A 16 -12.43 -38.03 1.50
N ILE A 17 -13.33 -38.18 2.47
CA ILE A 17 -13.40 -37.33 3.66
C ILE A 17 -12.18 -37.57 4.56
N GLN A 18 -11.75 -38.82 4.74
CA GLN A 18 -10.53 -39.12 5.51
C GLN A 18 -9.26 -38.61 4.82
N GLN A 19 -9.16 -38.72 3.49
CA GLN A 19 -8.07 -38.13 2.71
C GLN A 19 -8.06 -36.60 2.78
N SER A 20 -9.22 -35.96 2.75
CA SER A 20 -9.37 -34.52 2.96
C SER A 20 -8.86 -34.11 4.35
N ILE A 21 -9.28 -34.81 5.41
CA ILE A 21 -8.87 -34.52 6.80
C ILE A 21 -7.36 -34.74 6.99
N LEU A 22 -6.80 -35.81 6.41
CA LEU A 22 -5.36 -36.08 6.45
C LEU A 22 -4.55 -35.04 5.68
N SER A 23 -5.01 -34.65 4.49
CA SER A 23 -4.41 -33.60 3.67
C SER A 23 -4.42 -32.26 4.41
N ASP A 24 -5.54 -31.92 5.05
CA ASP A 24 -5.71 -30.68 5.80
C ASP A 24 -4.83 -30.65 7.07
N LYS A 25 -4.66 -31.81 7.73
CA LYS A 25 -3.74 -31.96 8.87
C LYS A 25 -2.28 -31.87 8.43
N HIS A 26 -1.90 -32.47 7.29
CA HIS A 26 -0.57 -32.35 6.72
C HIS A 26 -0.26 -30.91 6.30
N HIS A 27 -1.22 -30.22 5.68
CA HIS A 27 -1.11 -28.82 5.31
C HIS A 27 -0.89 -27.92 6.53
N LYS A 28 -1.65 -28.13 7.62
CA LYS A 28 -1.46 -27.42 8.89
C LYS A 28 -0.09 -27.68 9.52
N VAL A 29 0.46 -28.89 9.42
CA VAL A 29 1.80 -29.21 9.94
C VAL A 29 2.90 -28.55 9.11
N ILE A 30 2.75 -28.51 7.79
CA ILE A 30 3.68 -27.83 6.87
C ILE A 30 3.68 -26.33 7.14
N GLN A 31 2.49 -25.70 7.18
CA GLN A 31 2.35 -24.28 7.52
C GLN A 31 2.98 -23.94 8.87
N ARG A 32 2.82 -24.80 9.88
CA ARG A 32 3.42 -24.59 11.21
C ARG A 32 4.94 -24.65 11.17
N LYS A 33 5.52 -25.63 10.46
CA LYS A 33 6.97 -25.71 10.25
C LYS A 33 7.53 -24.51 9.47
N GLU A 34 6.80 -24.04 8.47
CA GLU A 34 7.18 -22.84 7.71
C GLU A 34 7.12 -21.59 8.58
N MET A 35 6.07 -21.43 9.40
CA MET A 35 5.98 -20.36 10.39
C MET A 35 7.12 -20.41 11.41
N ASP A 36 7.49 -21.60 11.88
CA ASP A 36 8.59 -21.78 12.83
C ASP A 36 9.93 -21.39 12.21
N LEU A 37 10.19 -21.80 10.96
CA LEU A 37 11.38 -21.40 10.20
C LEU A 37 11.41 -19.89 9.94
N MET A 38 10.28 -19.31 9.54
CA MET A 38 10.15 -17.87 9.34
C MET A 38 10.38 -17.10 10.64
N THR A 39 9.88 -17.60 11.76
CA THR A 39 10.09 -17.01 13.09
C THR A 39 11.56 -17.06 13.50
N ILE A 40 12.27 -18.16 13.20
CA ILE A 40 13.70 -18.29 13.46
C ILE A 40 14.50 -17.28 12.62
N GLU A 41 14.20 -17.14 11.34
CA GLU A 41 14.88 -16.18 10.45
C GLU A 41 14.54 -14.73 10.82
N ILE A 42 13.29 -14.40 11.17
CA ILE A 42 12.91 -13.09 11.69
C ILE A 42 13.71 -12.76 12.96
N ARG A 43 13.79 -13.69 13.94
CA ARG A 43 14.58 -13.50 15.16
C ARG A 43 16.08 -13.31 14.90
N LYS A 44 16.59 -13.90 13.82
CA LYS A 44 17.99 -13.73 13.38
C LYS A 44 18.20 -12.36 12.75
N VAL A 45 17.25 -11.90 11.94
CA VAL A 45 17.24 -10.54 11.37
C VAL A 45 17.09 -9.49 12.47
N GLU A 46 16.19 -9.68 13.42
CA GLU A 46 15.99 -8.80 14.57
C GLU A 46 17.24 -8.70 15.44
N ARG A 47 17.93 -9.82 15.71
CA ARG A 47 19.22 -9.80 16.42
C ARG A 47 20.27 -9.03 15.65
N THR A 48 20.41 -9.29 14.34
CA THR A 48 21.34 -8.57 13.49
C THR A 48 21.02 -7.06 13.45
N PHE A 49 19.75 -6.71 13.38
CA PHE A 49 19.28 -5.32 13.43
C PHE A 49 19.60 -4.66 14.77
N TYR A 50 19.32 -5.34 15.89
CA TYR A 50 19.61 -4.86 17.23
C TYR A 50 21.12 -4.65 17.44
N ASP A 51 21.95 -5.58 16.98
CA ASP A 51 23.41 -5.47 17.04
C ASP A 51 23.92 -4.29 16.19
N CYS A 52 23.38 -4.11 14.99
CA CYS A 52 23.66 -2.94 14.15
C CYS A 52 23.21 -1.64 14.81
N GLN A 53 22.04 -1.61 15.44
CA GLN A 53 21.50 -0.44 16.12
C GLN A 53 22.30 -0.10 17.38
N LYS A 54 22.74 -1.11 18.14
CA LYS A 54 23.60 -0.95 19.31
C LYS A 54 24.98 -0.43 18.91
N LYS A 55 25.59 -0.98 17.85
CA LYS A 55 26.83 -0.44 17.26
C LYS A 55 26.65 1.02 16.85
N PHE A 56 25.57 1.33 16.13
CA PHE A 56 25.25 2.69 15.70
C PHE A 56 25.09 3.66 16.88
N ASN A 57 24.36 3.28 17.92
CA ASN A 57 24.15 4.13 19.09
C ASN A 57 25.45 4.35 19.88
N ASN A 58 26.31 3.33 19.97
CA ASN A 58 27.62 3.45 20.58
C ASN A 58 28.53 4.39 19.76
N GLU A 59 28.51 4.27 18.43
CA GLU A 59 29.24 5.18 17.52
C GLU A 59 28.74 6.62 17.64
N LEU A 60 27.41 6.81 17.71
CA LEU A 60 26.80 8.14 17.89
C LEU A 60 27.20 8.75 19.24
N ALA A 61 27.16 7.96 20.32
CA ALA A 61 27.59 8.40 21.64
C ALA A 61 29.08 8.77 21.67
N THR A 62 29.92 8.02 20.95
CA THR A 62 31.36 8.29 20.83
C THR A 62 31.62 9.56 20.00
N MET A 63 30.89 9.74 18.91
CA MET A 63 30.92 10.94 18.07
C MET A 63 30.50 12.17 18.89
N TRP A 64 29.43 12.11 19.68
CA TRP A 64 28.98 13.23 20.51
C TRP A 64 29.90 13.56 21.67
N ARG A 65 30.52 12.55 22.32
CA ARG A 65 31.58 12.79 23.32
C ARG A 65 32.78 13.50 22.72
N ASN A 66 33.22 13.07 21.54
CA ASN A 66 34.39 13.65 20.87
C ASN A 66 34.09 15.03 20.29
N HIS A 67 32.86 15.25 19.78
CA HIS A 67 32.45 16.53 19.23
C HIS A 67 32.38 17.63 20.30
N ARG A 68 31.95 17.30 21.53
CA ARG A 68 32.02 18.24 22.68
C ARG A 68 33.45 18.67 23.01
N ASN A 69 34.44 17.83 22.74
CA ASN A 69 35.85 18.14 22.97
C ASN A 69 36.53 18.84 21.78
N LEU A 70 35.94 18.79 20.58
CA LEU A 70 36.48 19.32 19.32
C LEU A 70 36.07 20.77 18.99
N VAL A 71 35.28 21.43 19.85
CA VAL A 71 34.95 22.87 19.68
C VAL A 71 36.16 23.78 19.97
N LYS A 72 37.33 23.22 20.32
CA LYS A 72 38.59 23.95 20.44
C LYS A 72 39.66 23.29 19.55
N ASN A 73 39.89 23.89 18.38
CA ASN A 73 41.06 23.80 17.49
C ASN A 73 41.11 22.73 16.37
N GLN A 74 41.20 23.28 15.14
CA GLN A 74 41.83 22.85 13.87
C GLN A 74 41.90 21.35 13.48
N GLY A 75 41.27 21.04 12.34
CA GLY A 75 41.49 19.82 11.54
C GLY A 75 40.49 18.70 11.78
N MET A 76 40.20 17.89 10.75
CA MET A 76 39.43 16.65 10.91
C MET A 76 40.31 15.70 11.73
N SER A 77 39.98 15.47 13.01
CA SER A 77 40.79 14.56 13.83
C SER A 77 40.83 13.20 13.13
N THR A 78 41.99 12.55 13.14
CA THR A 78 42.18 11.17 12.62
C THR A 78 41.07 10.23 13.11
N THR A 79 40.50 10.50 14.28
CA THR A 79 39.36 9.80 14.87
C THR A 79 38.06 9.96 14.07
N LEU A 80 37.72 11.15 13.55
CA LEU A 80 36.53 11.37 12.73
C LEU A 80 36.69 10.74 11.34
N THR A 81 37.89 10.82 10.76
CA THR A 81 38.22 10.13 9.50
C THR A 81 38.09 8.62 9.66
N ASN A 82 38.62 8.05 10.74
CA ASN A 82 38.49 6.63 11.07
C ASN A 82 37.04 6.22 11.30
N LEU A 83 36.22 7.07 11.94
CA LEU A 83 34.78 6.81 12.14
C LEU A 83 33.99 6.86 10.84
N ILE A 84 34.32 7.80 9.95
CA ILE A 84 33.73 7.88 8.61
C ILE A 84 34.11 6.63 7.81
N GLU A 85 35.38 6.22 7.83
CA GLU A 85 35.86 5.03 7.12
C GLU A 85 35.26 3.75 7.69
N GLN A 86 35.14 3.62 9.01
CA GLN A 86 34.40 2.53 9.66
C GLN A 86 32.93 2.51 9.28
N ARG A 87 32.27 3.66 9.23
CA ARG A 87 30.85 3.75 8.82
C ARG A 87 30.67 3.36 7.37
N LEU A 88 31.61 3.75 6.52
CA LEU A 88 31.61 3.40 5.11
C LEU A 88 31.89 1.90 4.89
N GLN A 89 32.75 1.31 5.72
CA GLN A 89 32.99 -0.13 5.75
C GLN A 89 31.73 -0.87 6.22
N ASN A 90 31.08 -0.43 7.30
CA ASN A 90 29.82 -1.01 7.80
C ASN A 90 28.68 -0.93 6.76
N ILE A 91 28.56 0.17 6.02
CA ILE A 91 27.60 0.29 4.91
C ILE A 91 27.96 -0.69 3.79
N THR A 92 29.25 -0.82 3.47
CA THR A 92 29.74 -1.75 2.43
C THR A 92 29.46 -3.19 2.82
N ASP A 93 29.74 -3.57 4.07
CA ASP A 93 29.51 -4.91 4.58
C ASP A 93 28.01 -5.22 4.66
N ARG A 94 27.18 -4.27 5.10
CA ARG A 94 25.72 -4.42 5.09
C ARG A 94 25.16 -4.57 3.68
N CYS A 95 25.66 -3.80 2.71
CA CYS A 95 25.29 -3.95 1.30
C CYS A 95 25.74 -5.32 0.76
N ARG A 96 26.93 -5.78 1.13
CA ARG A 96 27.47 -7.09 0.77
C ARG A 96 26.66 -8.24 1.37
N ASP A 97 26.26 -8.14 2.63
CA ASP A 97 25.44 -9.15 3.30
C ASP A 97 24.02 -9.20 2.73
N ILE A 98 23.41 -8.05 2.42
CA ILE A 98 22.13 -7.98 1.71
C ILE A 98 22.26 -8.60 0.32
N TYR A 99 23.35 -8.29 -0.39
CA TYR A 99 23.64 -8.86 -1.71
C TYR A 99 23.82 -10.38 -1.63
N ASN A 100 24.65 -10.88 -0.70
CA ASN A 100 24.93 -12.30 -0.50
C ASN A 100 23.69 -13.07 -0.02
N TYR A 101 22.91 -12.53 0.90
CA TYR A 101 21.66 -13.13 1.35
C TYR A 101 20.67 -13.24 0.20
N ARG A 102 20.49 -12.16 -0.58
CA ARG A 102 19.60 -12.18 -1.76
C ARG A 102 20.11 -13.14 -2.83
N ILE A 103 21.39 -13.11 -3.16
CA ILE A 103 21.98 -14.04 -4.12
C ILE A 103 21.83 -15.49 -3.65
N ASN A 104 22.12 -15.81 -2.39
CA ASN A 104 21.98 -17.18 -1.88
C ASN A 104 20.51 -17.63 -1.82
N TYR A 105 19.59 -16.75 -1.42
CA TYR A 105 18.15 -17.03 -1.45
C TYR A 105 17.65 -17.28 -2.88
N TYR A 106 18.05 -16.45 -3.84
CA TYR A 106 17.64 -16.57 -5.24
C TYR A 106 18.40 -17.65 -6.04
N LEU A 107 19.61 -18.03 -5.62
CA LEU A 107 20.37 -19.15 -6.19
C LEU A 107 19.81 -20.49 -5.70
N ARG A 108 19.45 -20.63 -4.42
CA ARG A 108 18.81 -21.84 -3.89
C ARG A 108 17.48 -22.11 -4.59
N ASN A 109 16.62 -21.09 -4.72
CA ASN A 109 15.34 -21.24 -5.44
C ASN A 109 15.50 -21.37 -6.97
N SER A 110 16.69 -21.11 -7.52
CA SER A 110 17.00 -21.28 -8.95
C SER A 110 17.58 -22.65 -9.27
N TYR A 111 18.11 -23.39 -8.29
CA TYR A 111 18.63 -24.73 -8.49
C TYR A 111 17.49 -25.74 -8.71
N ASP A 112 16.39 -25.60 -7.97
CA ASP A 112 15.19 -26.43 -8.17
C ASP A 112 14.62 -26.27 -9.59
N ASP A 113 14.58 -25.05 -10.13
CA ASP A 113 14.09 -24.78 -11.49
C ASP A 113 15.02 -25.29 -12.61
N LEU A 114 16.32 -25.41 -12.36
CA LEU A 114 17.32 -25.86 -13.35
C LEU A 114 17.59 -27.36 -13.29
N GLU A 115 17.48 -28.00 -12.12
CA GLU A 115 17.51 -29.46 -12.00
C GLU A 115 16.23 -30.09 -12.58
N ASN A 116 15.07 -29.47 -12.36
CA ASN A 116 13.81 -29.89 -13.00
C ASN A 116 13.88 -29.82 -14.54
N LYS A 117 14.69 -28.91 -15.11
CA LYS A 117 14.92 -28.86 -16.56
C LYS A 117 15.72 -30.07 -17.08
N LYS A 118 16.71 -30.56 -16.30
CA LYS A 118 17.51 -31.74 -16.67
C LYS A 118 16.75 -33.05 -16.47
N GLU A 119 15.83 -33.12 -15.52
CA GLU A 119 14.96 -34.29 -15.33
C GLU A 119 13.80 -34.33 -16.34
N CYS A 120 13.19 -33.18 -16.65
CA CYS A 120 12.12 -33.10 -17.64
C CYS A 120 12.62 -33.38 -19.07
N ASP A 121 13.83 -32.93 -19.43
CA ASP A 121 14.45 -33.27 -20.72
C ASP A 121 14.79 -34.78 -20.84
N LYS A 122 15.07 -35.45 -19.72
CA LYS A 122 15.26 -36.91 -19.67
C LYS A 122 13.93 -37.68 -19.72
N GLU A 123 12.88 -37.17 -19.07
CA GLU A 123 11.53 -37.76 -19.18
C GLU A 123 10.92 -37.58 -20.57
N VAL A 124 11.12 -36.44 -21.24
CA VAL A 124 10.61 -36.22 -22.60
C VAL A 124 11.35 -37.10 -23.62
N GLN A 125 12.64 -37.35 -23.44
CA GLN A 125 13.38 -38.32 -24.26
C GLN A 125 12.96 -39.78 -23.98
N ASN A 126 12.57 -40.11 -22.75
CA ASN A 126 12.05 -41.43 -22.41
C ASN A 126 10.58 -41.64 -22.84
N LYS A 127 9.74 -40.60 -22.78
CA LYS A 127 8.35 -40.63 -23.27
C LYS A 127 8.26 -40.63 -24.80
N ALA A 128 9.25 -40.10 -25.51
CA ALA A 128 9.35 -40.23 -26.96
C ALA A 128 9.67 -41.67 -27.45
N ARG A 129 10.10 -42.57 -26.55
CA ARG A 129 10.36 -43.99 -26.86
C ARG A 129 9.19 -44.94 -26.55
N ILE A 130 8.15 -44.47 -25.85
CA ILE A 130 6.99 -45.29 -25.50
C ILE A 130 5.75 -44.54 -25.99
N GLY A 131 5.23 -44.97 -27.15
CA GLY A 131 4.05 -44.36 -27.78
C GLY A 131 2.78 -44.53 -26.93
N PHE A 132 1.96 -43.47 -26.89
CA PHE A 132 0.63 -43.36 -26.25
C PHE A 132 0.64 -43.44 -24.71
N SER A 133 -0.17 -42.69 -23.94
CA SER A 133 -1.43 -42.01 -24.19
C SER A 133 -1.64 -40.88 -23.16
N SER A 134 -2.48 -39.91 -23.52
CA SER A 134 -2.89 -38.76 -22.70
C SER A 134 -3.60 -39.17 -21.41
N SER A 135 -2.99 -38.83 -20.27
CA SER A 135 -3.69 -38.60 -19.01
C SER A 135 -3.03 -37.45 -18.30
N SER A 136 -3.80 -36.39 -18.09
CA SER A 136 -3.48 -35.22 -17.27
C SER A 136 -3.15 -35.64 -15.84
N SER A 137 -1.89 -35.96 -15.59
CA SER A 137 -1.35 -36.09 -14.24
C SER A 137 -0.84 -34.72 -13.81
N SER A 138 -1.57 -34.13 -12.88
CA SER A 138 -1.16 -33.02 -12.01
C SER A 138 0.29 -33.14 -11.58
N SER A 139 1.18 -32.39 -12.21
CA SER A 139 2.53 -32.13 -11.70
C SER A 139 2.41 -31.17 -10.53
N SER A 140 2.31 -31.76 -9.34
CA SER A 140 2.47 -31.13 -8.04
C SER A 140 3.87 -30.54 -7.90
N SER A 141 4.03 -29.26 -8.24
CA SER A 141 5.19 -28.45 -7.86
C SER A 141 4.87 -26.96 -8.01
N SER A 142 4.22 -26.37 -6.99
CA SER A 142 4.19 -24.92 -6.70
C SER A 142 3.02 -24.61 -5.75
N SER A 143 3.08 -25.04 -4.49
CA SER A 143 2.23 -24.47 -3.43
C SER A 143 2.89 -23.23 -2.81
N LEU A 144 3.52 -22.40 -3.63
CA LEU A 144 3.90 -21.04 -3.24
C LEU A 144 2.63 -20.20 -3.33
N LEU A 145 2.10 -19.82 -2.16
CA LEU A 145 1.04 -18.80 -1.95
C LEU A 145 0.60 -18.13 -3.26
N SER A 146 -0.57 -18.51 -3.78
CA SER A 146 -1.14 -17.94 -4.99
C SER A 146 -1.48 -16.47 -4.72
N PHE A 147 -0.53 -15.57 -4.96
CA PHE A 147 -0.76 -14.11 -4.90
C PHE A 147 -1.51 -13.62 -6.14
N LEU A 148 -1.98 -14.51 -7.02
CA LEU A 148 -2.73 -14.20 -8.23
C LEU A 148 -4.04 -14.98 -8.25
N ILE A 149 -5.14 -14.24 -8.39
CA ILE A 149 -6.49 -14.74 -8.64
C ILE A 149 -6.76 -14.63 -10.13
N ILE A 150 -7.22 -15.73 -10.71
CA ILE A 150 -7.45 -15.87 -12.14
C ILE A 150 -8.94 -16.14 -12.34
N ASP A 151 -9.64 -15.16 -12.89
CA ASP A 151 -11.11 -15.17 -13.08
C ASP A 151 -11.51 -15.38 -14.55
N THR A 152 -10.54 -15.60 -15.43
CA THR A 152 -10.78 -15.79 -16.87
C THR A 152 -9.78 -16.76 -17.47
N ILE A 153 -10.19 -17.40 -18.56
CA ILE A 153 -9.28 -18.12 -19.45
C ILE A 153 -8.24 -17.13 -19.98
N HIS A 154 -6.98 -17.55 -19.99
CA HIS A 154 -5.85 -16.76 -20.48
C HIS A 154 -4.90 -17.63 -21.31
N SER A 155 -4.16 -17.01 -22.22
CA SER A 155 -3.08 -17.69 -22.96
C SER A 155 -1.70 -17.59 -22.29
N LEU A 156 -1.63 -17.05 -21.06
CA LEU A 156 -0.38 -16.98 -20.30
C LEU A 156 0.16 -18.39 -19.99
N THR A 157 1.45 -18.57 -20.25
CA THR A 157 2.23 -19.77 -19.92
C THR A 157 2.53 -19.88 -18.42
N ASP A 158 2.80 -21.08 -17.92
CA ASP A 158 3.14 -21.33 -16.51
C ASP A 158 4.29 -20.45 -16.01
N LYS A 159 5.30 -20.21 -16.87
CA LYS A 159 6.46 -19.38 -16.51
C LYS A 159 6.09 -17.91 -16.35
N GLN A 160 5.13 -17.42 -17.13
CA GLN A 160 4.61 -16.07 -16.99
C GLN A 160 3.80 -15.94 -15.70
N ILE A 161 2.96 -16.93 -15.38
CA ILE A 161 2.19 -16.98 -14.13
C ILE A 161 3.12 -17.05 -12.90
N GLN A 162 4.15 -17.89 -12.94
CA GLN A 162 5.17 -17.94 -11.87
C GLN A 162 5.89 -16.60 -11.69
N LEU A 163 6.25 -15.91 -12.78
CA LEU A 163 6.87 -14.60 -12.70
C LEU A 163 5.93 -13.55 -12.09
N LEU A 164 4.62 -13.62 -12.39
CA LEU A 164 3.62 -12.74 -11.78
C LEU A 164 3.45 -13.01 -10.28
N ASN A 165 3.44 -14.28 -9.87
CA ASN A 165 3.32 -14.67 -8.46
C ASN A 165 4.52 -14.28 -7.60
N ARG A 166 5.76 -14.45 -8.11
CA ARG A 166 6.98 -14.14 -7.35
C ARG A 166 7.50 -12.71 -7.54
N GLY A 167 7.02 -12.01 -8.56
CA GLY A 167 7.53 -10.72 -9.01
C GLY A 167 8.88 -10.82 -9.75
N PRO A 168 9.27 -9.77 -10.50
CA PRO A 168 10.59 -9.72 -11.14
C PRO A 168 11.70 -9.62 -10.08
N THR A 169 12.82 -10.28 -10.35
CA THR A 169 13.98 -10.21 -9.46
C THR A 169 14.57 -8.80 -9.55
N TYR A 170 14.72 -8.11 -8.41
CA TYR A 170 15.35 -6.78 -8.40
C TYR A 170 16.81 -6.88 -8.84
N VAL A 171 17.16 -6.22 -9.93
CA VAL A 171 18.54 -6.02 -10.35
C VAL A 171 18.84 -4.52 -10.30
N PRO A 172 19.95 -4.10 -9.67
CA PRO A 172 20.31 -2.68 -9.59
C PRO A 172 20.34 -2.03 -10.99
N PRO A 173 19.69 -0.86 -11.19
CA PRO A 173 19.54 -0.24 -12.50
C PRO A 173 20.84 0.14 -13.23
N CYS A 174 21.95 0.21 -12.50
CA CYS A 174 23.31 0.51 -12.97
C CYS A 174 24.06 -0.71 -13.47
N GLN A 175 23.57 -1.91 -13.15
CA GLN A 175 24.23 -3.18 -13.47
C GLN A 175 23.53 -3.98 -14.56
N MET A 176 22.39 -3.47 -15.05
CA MET A 176 21.61 -4.11 -16.10
C MET A 176 21.56 -3.27 -17.36
N TYR A 177 22.39 -3.66 -18.33
CA TYR A 177 22.41 -3.16 -19.71
C TYR A 177 21.19 -3.65 -20.51
N ILE A 178 19.98 -3.41 -20.02
CA ILE A 178 18.77 -3.94 -20.68
C ILE A 178 17.81 -2.84 -21.13
N SER A 179 18.30 -1.66 -21.47
CA SER A 179 17.50 -0.70 -22.24
C SER A 179 18.34 -0.06 -23.33
N SER A 180 17.69 0.03 -24.49
CA SER A 180 18.07 0.55 -25.81
C SER A 180 18.47 2.03 -25.82
N SER A 181 19.38 2.44 -24.95
CA SER A 181 19.94 3.78 -24.92
C SER A 181 21.45 3.69 -25.14
N CYS A 182 21.95 4.39 -26.16
CA CYS A 182 23.38 4.60 -26.45
C CYS A 182 24.08 5.40 -25.34
N GLN A 183 24.01 4.95 -24.10
CA GLN A 183 24.60 5.59 -22.92
C GLN A 183 25.71 4.68 -22.37
N SER A 184 26.87 5.26 -22.09
CA SER A 184 27.98 4.55 -21.46
C SER A 184 27.66 4.25 -19.99
N ILE A 185 28.33 3.25 -19.40
CA ILE A 185 28.25 2.93 -17.96
C ILE A 185 28.50 4.20 -17.14
N ASP A 186 29.53 4.95 -17.51
CA ASP A 186 29.91 6.19 -16.84
C ASP A 186 28.79 7.22 -16.82
N ASP A 187 28.04 7.37 -17.92
CA ASP A 187 26.92 8.32 -17.99
C ASP A 187 25.75 7.90 -17.09
N ILE A 188 25.46 6.60 -17.04
CA ILE A 188 24.40 6.05 -16.18
C ILE A 188 24.78 6.20 -14.71
N VAL A 189 26.02 5.86 -14.35
CA VAL A 189 26.53 5.96 -12.97
C VAL A 189 26.58 7.43 -12.54
N LYS A 190 27.04 8.35 -13.40
CA LYS A 190 26.99 9.81 -13.14
C LYS A 190 25.57 10.30 -12.93
N ARG A 191 24.60 9.85 -13.75
CA ARG A 191 23.19 10.23 -13.61
C ARG A 191 22.61 9.74 -12.28
N GLN A 192 22.91 8.51 -11.88
CA GLN A 192 22.44 7.95 -10.61
C GLN A 192 23.15 8.54 -9.38
N TYR A 193 24.37 9.03 -9.53
CA TYR A 193 25.09 9.71 -8.46
C TYR A 193 24.56 11.14 -8.20
N ARG A 194 23.95 11.77 -9.21
CA ARG A 194 23.49 13.17 -9.15
C ARG A 194 22.56 13.51 -7.97
N PRO A 195 21.53 12.70 -7.63
CA PRO A 195 20.68 12.96 -6.47
C PRO A 195 21.46 12.88 -5.15
N LEU A 196 22.37 11.90 -5.02
CA LEU A 196 23.21 11.74 -3.83
C LEU A 196 24.17 12.93 -3.68
N LYS A 197 24.84 13.34 -4.77
CA LYS A 197 25.68 14.54 -4.81
C LYS A 197 24.91 15.80 -4.39
N HIS A 198 23.67 15.95 -4.87
CA HIS A 198 22.81 17.08 -4.48
C HIS A 198 22.47 17.05 -2.98
N GLN A 199 22.11 15.89 -2.44
CA GLN A 199 21.83 15.74 -1.00
C GLN A 199 23.06 16.01 -0.13
N LEU A 200 24.23 15.54 -0.54
CA LEU A 200 25.51 15.80 0.13
C LEU A 200 25.81 17.31 0.14
N ALA A 201 25.66 17.99 -1.00
CA ALA A 201 25.85 19.44 -1.09
C ALA A 201 24.91 20.21 -0.15
N VAL A 202 23.62 19.83 -0.07
CA VAL A 202 22.63 20.44 0.84
C VAL A 202 22.99 20.19 2.31
N LEU A 203 23.50 19.00 2.65
CA LEU A 203 23.93 18.69 4.00
C LEU A 203 25.19 19.46 4.39
N PHE A 204 26.18 19.54 3.50
CA PHE A 204 27.43 20.26 3.73
C PHE A 204 27.21 21.76 3.89
N SER A 205 26.32 22.34 3.08
CA SER A 205 25.93 23.76 3.23
C SER A 205 25.17 23.99 4.53
N LYS A 206 24.26 23.09 4.91
CA LYS A 206 23.48 23.21 6.16
C LYS A 206 24.36 23.16 7.42
N HIS A 207 25.47 22.43 7.36
CA HIS A 207 26.37 22.21 8.49
C HIS A 207 27.68 23.02 8.42
N ASN A 208 27.78 23.99 7.50
CA ASN A 208 28.96 24.85 7.30
C ASN A 208 30.28 24.06 7.21
N ILE A 209 30.26 22.93 6.51
CA ILE A 209 31.47 22.11 6.32
C ILE A 209 32.43 22.86 5.38
N ASN A 210 33.72 22.84 5.71
CA ASN A 210 34.75 23.47 4.89
C ASN A 210 34.68 22.96 3.43
N PRO A 211 34.70 23.84 2.41
CA PRO A 211 34.62 23.46 1.00
C PRO A 211 35.68 22.46 0.54
N ALA A 212 36.92 22.57 1.01
CA ALA A 212 38.00 21.64 0.67
C ALA A 212 37.74 20.24 1.23
N LEU A 213 37.16 20.16 2.45
CA LEU A 213 36.78 18.90 3.08
C LEU A 213 35.54 18.28 2.42
N SER A 214 34.57 19.11 2.02
CA SER A 214 33.40 18.70 1.24
C SER A 214 33.82 18.07 -0.09
N MET A 215 34.75 18.69 -0.82
CA MET A 215 35.25 18.17 -2.09
C MET A 215 35.98 16.83 -1.92
N ALA A 216 36.86 16.71 -0.91
CA ALA A 216 37.58 15.47 -0.64
C ALA A 216 36.62 14.31 -0.27
N PHE A 217 35.57 14.61 0.49
CA PHE A 217 34.56 13.62 0.87
C PHE A 217 33.66 13.22 -0.30
N ASP A 218 33.19 14.19 -1.09
CA ASP A 218 32.42 13.94 -2.31
C ASP A 218 33.20 13.09 -3.32
N GLN A 219 34.52 13.31 -3.43
CA GLN A 219 35.38 12.53 -4.29
C GLN A 219 35.54 11.09 -3.79
N LYS A 220 35.81 10.89 -2.49
CA LYS A 220 35.87 9.54 -1.89
C LYS A 220 34.56 8.75 -2.07
N ILE A 221 33.40 9.41 -1.92
CA ILE A 221 32.10 8.76 -2.15
C ILE A 221 31.92 8.45 -3.65
N ASN A 222 32.22 9.42 -4.53
CA ASN A 222 32.11 9.21 -5.97
C ASN A 222 32.98 8.03 -6.42
N ASP A 223 34.24 7.95 -6.00
CA ASP A 223 35.15 6.88 -6.39
C ASP A 223 34.64 5.51 -5.92
N LYS A 224 34.11 5.42 -4.70
CA LYS A 224 33.50 4.18 -4.21
C LYS A 224 32.18 3.84 -4.90
N PHE A 225 31.36 4.84 -5.22
CA PHE A 225 30.13 4.65 -5.99
C PHE A 225 30.45 4.13 -7.39
N GLN A 226 31.42 4.73 -8.08
CA GLN A 226 31.92 4.26 -9.38
C GLN A 226 32.43 2.82 -9.28
N ASN A 227 33.30 2.51 -8.32
CA ASN A 227 33.84 1.15 -8.17
C ASN A 227 32.74 0.09 -7.93
N LEU A 228 31.74 0.39 -7.10
CA LEU A 228 30.66 -0.53 -6.79
C LEU A 228 29.72 -0.76 -7.98
N PHE A 229 29.43 0.29 -8.75
CA PHE A 229 28.41 0.26 -9.80
C PHE A 229 28.96 0.05 -11.22
N SER A 230 30.27 0.18 -11.42
CA SER A 230 30.96 -0.16 -12.67
C SER A 230 31.41 -1.63 -12.74
N THR A 231 31.28 -2.38 -11.63
CA THR A 231 31.57 -3.83 -11.62
C THR A 231 30.47 -4.57 -12.39
N PRO A 232 30.80 -5.35 -13.44
CA PRO A 232 29.81 -6.09 -14.21
C PRO A 232 29.17 -7.20 -13.35
N ILE A 233 27.87 -7.42 -13.52
CA ILE A 233 27.18 -8.54 -12.86
C ILE A 233 27.62 -9.88 -13.44
N PRO A 234 27.62 -10.96 -12.63
CA PRO A 234 27.81 -12.31 -13.14
C PRO A 234 26.91 -12.60 -14.35
N THR A 235 27.48 -13.23 -15.38
CA THR A 235 26.79 -13.53 -16.65
C THR A 235 25.45 -14.24 -16.45
N MET A 236 25.35 -15.12 -15.45
CA MET A 236 24.10 -15.82 -15.13
C MET A 236 22.98 -14.88 -14.66
N LEU A 237 23.29 -13.84 -13.88
CA LEU A 237 22.31 -12.84 -13.46
C LEU A 237 21.87 -11.97 -14.64
N GLN A 238 22.81 -11.63 -15.53
CA GLN A 238 22.51 -10.87 -16.74
C GLN A 238 21.56 -11.66 -17.66
N GLN A 239 21.86 -12.94 -17.91
CA GLN A 239 21.02 -13.83 -18.73
C GLN A 239 19.62 -14.01 -18.12
N ARG A 240 19.54 -14.25 -16.81
CA ARG A 240 18.26 -14.35 -16.10
C ARG A 240 17.43 -13.08 -16.25
N ALA A 241 18.05 -11.91 -16.11
CA ALA A 241 17.30 -10.67 -16.16
C ALA A 241 16.89 -10.26 -17.58
N LEU A 242 17.68 -10.61 -18.59
CA LEU A 242 17.28 -10.54 -20.01
C LEU A 242 16.04 -11.42 -20.25
N TYR A 243 16.06 -12.64 -19.73
CA TYR A 243 14.95 -13.58 -19.82
C TYR A 243 13.70 -13.08 -19.10
N GLU A 244 13.80 -12.60 -17.85
CA GLU A 244 12.67 -12.03 -17.11
C GLU A 244 12.11 -10.77 -17.80
N LYS A 245 12.95 -9.94 -18.42
CA LYS A 245 12.47 -8.81 -19.23
C LYS A 245 11.69 -9.28 -20.46
N GLN A 246 12.19 -10.29 -21.18
CA GLN A 246 11.47 -10.87 -22.32
C GLN A 246 10.12 -11.44 -21.89
N LEU A 247 10.07 -12.13 -20.74
CA LEU A 247 8.82 -12.60 -20.15
C LEU A 247 7.86 -11.45 -19.84
N ILE A 248 8.32 -10.36 -19.22
CA ILE A 248 7.46 -9.19 -18.95
C ILE A 248 6.91 -8.59 -20.24
N GLN A 249 7.73 -8.48 -21.28
CA GLN A 249 7.29 -7.97 -22.59
C GLN A 249 6.24 -8.89 -23.21
N SER A 250 6.47 -10.20 -23.15
CA SER A 250 5.53 -11.22 -23.61
C SER A 250 4.22 -11.20 -22.82
N ILE A 251 4.27 -11.04 -21.49
CA ILE A 251 3.07 -10.86 -20.65
C ILE A 251 2.29 -9.63 -21.10
N ARG A 252 2.95 -8.49 -21.28
CA ARG A 252 2.29 -7.24 -21.71
C ARG A 252 1.63 -7.39 -23.08
N TYR A 253 2.29 -8.08 -24.00
CA TYR A 253 1.74 -8.39 -25.31
C TYR A 253 0.48 -9.27 -25.18
N THR A 254 0.57 -10.36 -24.42
CA THR A 254 -0.54 -11.29 -24.16
C THR A 254 -1.73 -10.58 -23.51
N LEU A 255 -1.49 -9.75 -22.49
CA LEU A 255 -2.54 -8.97 -21.84
C LEU A 255 -3.26 -8.01 -22.81
N LYS A 256 -2.57 -7.52 -23.84
CA LYS A 256 -3.15 -6.63 -24.84
C LYS A 256 -3.94 -7.41 -25.90
N GLU A 257 -3.37 -8.48 -26.44
CA GLU A 257 -4.00 -9.36 -27.44
C GLU A 257 -5.28 -10.00 -26.88
N ASP A 258 -5.19 -10.60 -25.69
CA ASP A 258 -6.31 -11.31 -25.07
C ASP A 258 -7.30 -10.36 -24.36
N ASN A 259 -7.09 -9.03 -24.48
CA ASN A 259 -7.89 -8.01 -23.80
C ASN A 259 -8.06 -8.26 -22.30
N LEU A 260 -6.95 -8.58 -21.62
CA LEU A 260 -6.91 -8.87 -20.20
C LEU A 260 -6.49 -7.64 -19.38
N ILE A 261 -6.81 -7.69 -18.10
CA ILE A 261 -6.41 -6.69 -17.12
C ILE A 261 -5.78 -7.38 -15.90
N LEU A 262 -4.60 -6.90 -15.52
CA LEU A 262 -3.90 -7.30 -14.31
C LEU A 262 -3.97 -6.13 -13.31
N ARG A 263 -4.62 -6.33 -12.17
CA ARG A 263 -4.77 -5.32 -11.11
C ARG A 263 -4.42 -5.89 -9.76
N ARG A 264 -4.02 -5.03 -8.82
CA ARG A 264 -3.94 -5.41 -7.41
C ARG A 264 -5.36 -5.43 -6.82
N THR A 265 -5.67 -6.40 -5.99
CA THR A 265 -6.93 -6.44 -5.22
C THR A 265 -6.96 -5.33 -4.17
N ALA A 266 -8.15 -5.04 -3.65
CA ALA A 266 -8.35 -4.03 -2.62
C ALA A 266 -7.74 -4.41 -1.25
N ASP A 267 -7.37 -5.68 -1.04
CA ASP A 267 -6.80 -6.15 0.20
C ASP A 267 -5.36 -5.67 0.45
N HIS A 268 -4.94 -5.79 1.71
CA HIS A 268 -3.57 -5.50 2.12
C HIS A 268 -2.58 -6.65 1.82
N MET A 269 -3.04 -7.74 1.22
CA MET A 269 -2.29 -9.00 1.07
C MET A 269 -1.40 -9.03 -0.19
N ASN A 270 -1.30 -7.91 -0.91
CA ASN A 270 -0.56 -7.81 -2.19
C ASN A 270 -1.02 -8.86 -3.21
N ILE A 271 -2.31 -9.19 -3.22
CA ILE A 271 -2.88 -10.13 -4.18
C ILE A 271 -3.18 -9.36 -5.48
N PHE A 272 -3.03 -10.06 -6.60
CA PHE A 272 -3.32 -9.58 -7.94
C PHE A 272 -4.51 -10.35 -8.51
N TYR A 273 -5.25 -9.68 -9.37
CA TYR A 273 -6.39 -10.18 -10.11
C TYR A 273 -6.06 -10.10 -11.60
N LEU A 274 -6.25 -11.21 -12.30
CA LEU A 274 -6.19 -11.33 -13.74
C LEU A 274 -7.58 -11.67 -14.28
N GLY A 275 -8.14 -10.76 -15.07
CA GLY A 275 -9.49 -10.88 -15.61
C GLY A 275 -9.65 -10.26 -16.99
N ASN A 276 -10.87 -10.35 -17.54
CA ASN A 276 -11.22 -9.70 -18.79
C ASN A 276 -11.38 -8.18 -18.59
N ARG A 277 -10.78 -7.38 -19.48
CA ARG A 277 -10.80 -5.92 -19.39
C ARG A 277 -12.17 -5.32 -19.64
N GLN A 278 -12.91 -5.80 -20.63
CA GLN A 278 -14.25 -5.28 -20.94
C GLN A 278 -15.22 -5.51 -19.78
N ASN A 279 -15.20 -6.69 -19.16
CA ASN A 279 -16.02 -6.97 -17.98
C ASN A 279 -15.65 -6.03 -16.81
N PHE A 280 -14.34 -5.83 -16.58
CA PHE A 280 -13.86 -4.89 -15.57
C PHE A 280 -14.34 -3.44 -15.84
N GLU A 281 -14.20 -2.95 -17.07
CA GLU A 281 -14.63 -1.60 -17.45
C GLU A 281 -16.15 -1.45 -17.39
N ALA A 282 -16.91 -2.47 -17.78
CA ALA A 282 -18.36 -2.50 -17.66
C ALA A 282 -18.81 -2.35 -16.20
N LYS A 283 -18.24 -3.14 -15.28
CA LYS A 283 -18.52 -3.05 -13.84
C LYS A 283 -18.11 -1.69 -13.25
N ALA A 284 -17.01 -1.11 -13.72
CA ALA A 284 -16.56 0.20 -13.25
C ALA A 284 -17.53 1.32 -13.66
N ASN A 285 -18.01 1.26 -14.90
CA ASN A 285 -19.01 2.20 -15.42
C ASN A 285 -20.39 1.97 -14.78
N GLU A 286 -20.76 0.71 -14.53
CA GLU A 286 -21.96 0.35 -13.77
C GLU A 286 -21.92 0.93 -12.36
N TYR A 287 -20.77 0.86 -11.67
CA TYR A 287 -20.60 1.50 -10.37
C TYR A 287 -20.88 3.00 -10.45
N LEU A 288 -20.23 3.72 -11.38
CA LEU A 288 -20.39 5.17 -11.53
C LEU A 288 -21.82 5.59 -11.88
N THR A 289 -22.52 4.79 -12.68
CA THR A 289 -23.91 5.07 -13.09
C THR A 289 -24.92 4.74 -11.99
N LYS A 290 -24.69 3.69 -11.20
CA LYS A 290 -25.52 3.33 -10.04
C LYS A 290 -25.34 4.31 -8.88
N THR A 291 -24.13 4.82 -8.67
CA THR A 291 -23.89 5.78 -7.61
C THR A 291 -24.28 7.18 -8.04
N ASP A 292 -25.34 7.75 -7.47
CA ASP A 292 -25.72 9.17 -7.65
C ASP A 292 -24.79 10.15 -6.90
N ALA A 293 -23.58 9.68 -6.55
CA ALA A 293 -22.58 10.36 -5.74
C ALA A 293 -21.60 11.21 -6.55
N TYR A 294 -21.65 11.14 -7.89
CA TYR A 294 -20.72 11.84 -8.78
C TYR A 294 -21.45 12.59 -9.88
N THR A 295 -20.91 13.74 -10.25
CA THR A 295 -21.34 14.49 -11.45
C THR A 295 -20.14 14.90 -12.29
N VAL A 296 -20.30 14.84 -13.60
CA VAL A 296 -19.29 15.30 -14.56
C VAL A 296 -19.30 16.82 -14.57
N ILE A 297 -18.14 17.44 -14.37
CA ILE A 297 -17.96 18.88 -14.55
C ILE A 297 -17.42 19.16 -15.95
N ILE A 298 -16.47 18.34 -16.41
CA ILE A 298 -15.79 18.52 -17.70
C ILE A 298 -15.73 17.17 -18.41
N ALA A 299 -16.23 17.13 -19.65
CA ALA A 299 -16.00 16.03 -20.58
C ALA A 299 -14.85 16.42 -21.51
N MET A 300 -13.81 15.60 -21.58
CA MET A 300 -12.69 15.79 -22.49
C MET A 300 -12.94 14.99 -23.77
N ASP A 301 -13.63 15.60 -24.72
CA ASP A 301 -13.87 14.99 -26.03
C ASP A 301 -12.70 15.31 -26.97
N GLY A 302 -11.74 14.39 -27.07
CA GLY A 302 -10.66 14.39 -28.08
C GLY A 302 -9.32 15.00 -27.66
N GLU A 303 -8.23 14.60 -28.34
CA GLU A 303 -6.86 15.10 -28.11
C GLU A 303 -6.68 16.54 -28.63
N ASN A 304 -7.01 17.55 -27.80
CA ASN A 304 -6.70 18.95 -28.13
C ASN A 304 -5.96 19.63 -26.96
N ASP A 305 -4.84 20.31 -27.25
CA ASP A 305 -4.01 21.05 -26.28
C ASP A 305 -4.82 22.09 -25.45
N ASN A 306 -5.93 22.59 -26.00
CA ASN A 306 -6.86 23.49 -25.31
C ASN A 306 -7.49 22.87 -24.04
N GLN A 307 -7.61 21.54 -23.95
CA GLN A 307 -8.23 20.87 -22.81
C GLN A 307 -7.30 20.79 -21.59
N GLN A 308 -5.99 20.60 -21.80
CA GLN A 308 -5.02 20.68 -20.71
C GLN A 308 -4.96 22.08 -20.12
N GLN A 309 -5.11 23.09 -20.97
CA GLN A 309 -5.17 24.48 -20.53
C GLN A 309 -6.48 24.77 -19.77
N GLN A 310 -7.62 24.26 -20.24
CA GLN A 310 -8.89 24.35 -19.52
C GLN A 310 -8.84 23.66 -18.14
N LEU A 311 -8.25 22.46 -18.08
CA LEU A 311 -8.02 21.73 -16.83
C LEU A 311 -7.18 22.53 -15.84
N GLN A 312 -6.10 23.14 -16.34
CA GLN A 312 -5.19 23.92 -15.52
C GLN A 312 -5.84 25.22 -15.02
N ASN A 313 -6.68 25.86 -15.84
CA ASN A 313 -7.43 27.05 -15.45
C ASN A 313 -8.42 26.74 -14.33
N GLU A 314 -9.22 25.68 -14.47
CA GLU A 314 -10.17 25.22 -13.46
C GLU A 314 -9.47 24.89 -12.14
N LEU A 315 -8.32 24.20 -12.21
CA LEU A 315 -7.50 23.91 -11.04
C LEU A 315 -6.99 25.20 -10.37
N ASN A 316 -6.54 26.17 -11.15
CA ASN A 316 -6.07 27.46 -10.63
C ASN A 316 -7.21 28.24 -9.97
N GLU A 317 -8.40 28.28 -10.58
CA GLU A 317 -9.59 28.93 -10.02
C GLU A 317 -10.00 28.31 -8.67
N MET A 318 -10.00 26.97 -8.57
CA MET A 318 -10.24 26.29 -7.29
C MET A 318 -9.18 26.63 -6.24
N ILE A 319 -7.90 26.67 -6.62
CA ILE A 319 -6.80 27.05 -5.72
C ILE A 319 -7.00 28.47 -5.21
N GLU A 320 -7.33 29.41 -6.08
CA GLU A 320 -7.58 30.81 -5.74
C GLU A 320 -8.80 30.96 -4.83
N SER A 321 -9.91 30.29 -5.17
CA SER A 321 -11.13 30.28 -4.38
C SER A 321 -10.91 29.75 -2.96
N ILE A 322 -10.23 28.61 -2.81
CA ILE A 322 -9.89 28.04 -1.50
C ILE A 322 -8.95 28.97 -0.73
N ASN A 323 -7.90 29.49 -1.38
CA ASN A 323 -6.96 30.41 -0.74
C ASN A 323 -7.64 31.71 -0.29
N PHE A 324 -8.58 32.23 -1.07
CA PHE A 324 -9.40 33.37 -0.71
C PHE A 324 -10.26 33.07 0.52
N ALA A 325 -10.98 31.95 0.53
CA ALA A 325 -11.78 31.53 1.67
C ALA A 325 -10.94 31.37 2.96
N LEU A 326 -9.73 30.80 2.85
CA LEU A 326 -8.80 30.69 3.98
C LEU A 326 -8.34 32.07 4.49
N LYS A 327 -8.05 33.02 3.59
CA LYS A 327 -7.72 34.41 3.95
C LYS A 327 -8.88 35.11 4.66
N VAL A 328 -10.12 34.86 4.24
CA VAL A 328 -11.33 35.39 4.92
C VAL A 328 -11.49 34.80 6.33
N LEU A 329 -11.22 33.51 6.51
CA LEU A 329 -11.23 32.90 7.86
C LEU A 329 -10.14 33.51 8.76
N LYS A 330 -8.96 33.79 8.20
CA LYS A 330 -7.88 34.48 8.91
C LYS A 330 -8.25 35.92 9.29
N SER A 331 -8.81 36.71 8.37
CA SER A 331 -9.18 38.11 8.67
C SER A 331 -10.24 38.22 9.77
N ARG A 332 -11.12 37.22 9.87
CA ARG A 332 -12.11 37.07 10.95
C ARG A 332 -11.53 36.51 12.25
N LYS A 333 -10.22 36.27 12.34
CA LYS A 333 -9.53 35.60 13.46
C LYS A 333 -10.10 34.22 13.78
N ALA A 334 -10.73 33.55 12.80
CA ALA A 334 -11.33 32.23 12.97
C ALA A 334 -10.28 31.10 12.89
N ILE A 335 -9.14 31.39 12.26
CA ILE A 335 -7.92 30.58 12.24
C ILE A 335 -6.70 31.50 12.42
N ASP A 336 -5.62 30.97 13.00
CA ASP A 336 -4.37 31.72 13.19
C ASP A 336 -3.45 31.68 11.94
N ASP A 337 -2.33 32.41 12.01
CA ASP A 337 -1.34 32.49 10.94
C ASP A 337 -0.60 31.18 10.66
N ASN A 338 -0.39 30.37 11.70
CA ASN A 338 0.27 29.08 11.58
C ASN A 338 -0.64 28.08 10.83
N ILE A 339 -1.92 28.02 11.18
CA ILE A 339 -2.93 27.22 10.49
C ILE A 339 -3.04 27.70 9.04
N THR A 340 -3.15 29.01 8.82
CA THR A 340 -3.31 29.58 7.47
C THR A 340 -2.13 29.23 6.57
N SER A 341 -0.89 29.46 7.02
CA SER A 341 0.32 29.14 6.23
C SER A 341 0.43 27.65 5.90
N ARG A 342 -0.05 26.76 6.78
CA ARG A 342 -0.08 25.31 6.54
C ARG A 342 -1.16 24.88 5.57
N LEU A 343 -2.27 25.62 5.47
CA LEU A 343 -3.42 25.28 4.61
C LEU A 343 -3.35 25.90 3.22
N LEU A 344 -2.68 27.05 3.05
CA LEU A 344 -2.55 27.71 1.75
C LEU A 344 -1.99 26.78 0.67
N LEU A 345 -2.56 26.87 -0.52
CA LEU A 345 -2.26 26.05 -1.68
C LEU A 345 -1.30 26.79 -2.63
N HIS A 346 -0.39 26.02 -3.24
CA HIS A 346 0.52 26.49 -4.28
C HIS A 346 0.36 25.60 -5.51
N ALA A 347 0.08 26.19 -6.69
CA ALA A 347 -0.21 25.45 -7.92
C ALA A 347 0.84 24.39 -8.27
N THR A 348 2.12 24.66 -8.02
CA THR A 348 3.22 23.74 -8.29
C THR A 348 3.15 22.41 -7.52
N ASN A 349 2.39 22.35 -6.43
CA ASN A 349 2.31 21.20 -5.53
C ASN A 349 0.97 20.47 -5.61
N ILE A 350 0.07 20.91 -6.48
CA ILE A 350 -1.30 20.40 -6.56
C ILE A 350 -1.49 19.60 -7.85
N LYS A 351 -2.20 18.47 -7.74
CA LYS A 351 -2.55 17.61 -8.86
C LYS A 351 -4.01 17.16 -8.72
N ILE A 352 -4.64 16.92 -9.86
CA ILE A 352 -5.98 16.34 -9.90
C ILE A 352 -5.85 14.84 -9.61
N PRO A 353 -6.52 14.34 -8.56
CA PRO A 353 -6.54 12.91 -8.26
C PRO A 353 -7.14 12.09 -9.40
N SER A 354 -6.64 10.87 -9.60
CA SER A 354 -7.28 9.91 -10.49
C SER A 354 -8.09 8.91 -9.69
N LEU A 355 -9.27 8.55 -10.21
CA LEU A 355 -10.05 7.41 -9.71
C LEU A 355 -9.56 6.13 -10.39
N TYR A 356 -9.38 5.10 -9.57
CA TYR A 356 -9.10 3.74 -9.99
C TYR A 356 -10.10 2.81 -9.33
N PHE A 357 -10.34 1.66 -9.94
CA PHE A 357 -11.12 0.59 -9.32
C PHE A 357 -10.20 -0.56 -8.91
N LEU A 358 -10.42 -1.09 -7.72
CA LEU A 358 -9.72 -2.25 -7.19
C LEU A 358 -10.70 -3.42 -7.09
N PRO A 359 -10.35 -4.62 -7.60
CA PRO A 359 -11.14 -5.82 -7.40
C PRO A 359 -11.23 -6.18 -5.92
N ASP A 360 -12.45 -6.36 -5.43
CA ASP A 360 -12.74 -7.08 -4.20
C ASP A 360 -13.26 -8.48 -4.57
N VAL A 361 -12.51 -9.46 -4.11
CA VAL A 361 -12.66 -10.90 -4.38
C VAL A 361 -12.95 -11.66 -3.08
N SER A 362 -13.36 -10.94 -2.03
CA SER A 362 -13.77 -11.53 -0.75
C SER A 362 -15.05 -12.37 -0.84
N LYS A 363 -15.81 -12.25 -1.94
CA LYS A 363 -16.96 -13.09 -2.25
C LYS A 363 -16.55 -14.15 -3.27
N GLU A 364 -16.81 -15.42 -2.96
CA GLU A 364 -16.38 -16.56 -3.78
C GLU A 364 -16.98 -16.58 -5.21
N ASP A 365 -18.14 -15.95 -5.41
CA ASP A 365 -18.89 -16.07 -6.68
C ASP A 365 -18.99 -14.77 -7.51
N GLU A 366 -18.62 -13.60 -6.96
CA GLU A 366 -18.75 -12.33 -7.68
C GLU A 366 -17.62 -11.35 -7.35
N MET A 367 -16.87 -10.95 -8.38
CA MET A 367 -15.91 -9.83 -8.27
C MET A 367 -16.66 -8.50 -8.18
N GLU A 368 -16.48 -7.78 -7.06
CA GLU A 368 -16.93 -6.41 -6.87
C GLU A 368 -15.80 -5.43 -7.19
N LEU A 369 -16.13 -4.19 -7.56
CA LEU A 369 -15.14 -3.13 -7.77
C LEU A 369 -15.30 -2.04 -6.71
N LEU A 370 -14.21 -1.76 -6.00
CA LEU A 370 -14.15 -0.70 -5.02
C LEU A 370 -13.45 0.54 -5.62
N PRO A 371 -14.08 1.72 -5.57
CA PRO A 371 -13.45 2.95 -6.05
C PRO A 371 -12.33 3.37 -5.10
N PHE A 372 -11.22 3.80 -5.68
CA PHE A 372 -10.05 4.29 -4.97
C PHE A 372 -9.52 5.56 -5.62
N ILE A 373 -9.55 6.67 -4.88
CA ILE A 373 -9.09 7.97 -5.36
C ILE A 373 -7.83 8.37 -4.61
N ILE A 374 -6.72 8.52 -5.33
CA ILE A 374 -5.44 8.90 -4.74
C ILE A 374 -5.40 10.42 -4.54
N SER A 375 -6.00 10.91 -3.45
CA SER A 375 -6.07 12.36 -3.17
C SER A 375 -4.78 12.95 -2.57
N GLN A 376 -3.64 12.28 -2.72
CA GLN A 376 -2.36 12.87 -2.35
C GLN A 376 -2.09 14.04 -3.30
N HIS A 377 -1.82 15.22 -2.73
CA HIS A 377 -1.65 16.47 -3.49
C HIS A 377 -2.92 17.05 -4.12
N SER A 378 -4.12 16.60 -3.73
CA SER A 378 -5.36 17.29 -4.12
C SER A 378 -5.46 18.68 -3.49
N VAL A 379 -6.30 19.54 -4.09
CA VAL A 379 -6.67 20.87 -3.56
C VAL A 379 -7.21 20.79 -2.12
N THR A 380 -7.88 19.70 -1.76
CA THR A 380 -8.48 19.48 -0.44
C THR A 380 -7.57 18.74 0.53
N SER A 381 -6.43 18.21 0.08
CA SER A 381 -5.60 17.29 0.86
C SER A 381 -5.03 17.90 2.16
N LYS A 382 -4.63 19.18 2.13
CA LYS A 382 -4.12 19.89 3.32
C LYS A 382 -5.23 20.12 4.35
N ILE A 383 -6.40 20.56 3.89
CA ILE A 383 -7.58 20.77 4.74
C ILE A 383 -8.04 19.44 5.35
N GLY A 384 -8.12 18.38 4.53
CA GLY A 384 -8.50 17.04 4.97
C GLY A 384 -7.57 16.51 6.06
N LYS A 385 -6.25 16.61 5.88
CA LYS A 385 -5.26 16.19 6.89
C LYS A 385 -5.37 17.00 8.18
N TYR A 386 -5.62 18.30 8.07
CA TYR A 386 -5.76 19.18 9.22
C TYR A 386 -7.02 18.84 10.03
N LEU A 387 -8.18 18.77 9.37
CA LEU A 387 -9.44 18.39 9.99
C LEU A 387 -9.40 16.99 10.59
N ASN A 388 -8.74 16.03 9.94
CA ASN A 388 -8.58 14.69 10.51
C ASN A 388 -7.78 14.73 11.82
N ARG A 389 -6.67 15.47 11.86
CA ARG A 389 -5.87 15.64 13.10
C ARG A 389 -6.67 16.31 14.22
N LEU A 390 -7.60 17.18 13.85
CA LEU A 390 -8.46 17.89 14.79
C LEU A 390 -9.61 16.99 15.31
N LEU A 391 -10.33 16.32 14.41
CA LEU A 391 -11.57 15.60 14.71
C LEU A 391 -11.34 14.14 15.14
N ARG A 392 -10.28 13.48 14.67
CA ARG A 392 -10.05 12.06 14.98
C ARG A 392 -9.89 11.79 16.48
N PRO A 393 -9.09 12.55 17.25
CA PRO A 393 -9.00 12.34 18.69
C PRO A 393 -10.33 12.52 19.42
N PHE A 394 -11.15 13.46 18.97
CA PHE A 394 -12.50 13.68 19.48
C PHE A 394 -13.40 12.46 19.18
N ALA A 395 -13.45 12.03 17.92
CA ALA A 395 -14.24 10.87 17.48
C ALA A 395 -13.83 9.58 18.20
N ASP A 396 -12.52 9.33 18.32
CA ASP A 396 -11.97 8.15 19.00
C ASP A 396 -12.32 8.12 20.50
N ASN A 397 -12.53 9.29 21.12
CA ASN A 397 -12.91 9.38 22.52
C ASN A 397 -14.40 9.08 22.73
N ILE A 398 -15.28 9.73 21.95
CA ILE A 398 -16.73 9.52 22.10
C ILE A 398 -17.17 8.10 21.70
N MET A 399 -16.45 7.46 20.77
CA MET A 399 -16.77 6.11 20.28
C MET A 399 -16.00 4.99 21.00
N LYS A 400 -15.23 5.32 22.04
CA LYS A 400 -14.34 4.35 22.70
C LYS A 400 -15.08 3.12 23.24
N SER A 401 -16.30 3.29 23.72
CA SER A 401 -17.13 2.22 24.28
C SER A 401 -17.72 1.29 23.21
N THR A 402 -18.00 1.80 22.02
CA THR A 402 -18.71 1.04 20.97
C THR A 402 -17.78 0.46 19.91
N THR A 403 -16.70 1.15 19.53
CA THR A 403 -15.83 0.70 18.42
C THR A 403 -14.77 -0.30 18.87
N PHE A 404 -14.62 -1.43 18.18
CA PHE A 404 -13.50 -2.35 18.39
C PHE A 404 -12.25 -1.89 17.63
N ARG A 405 -11.12 -1.71 18.34
CA ARG A 405 -9.88 -1.24 17.70
C ARG A 405 -8.97 -2.35 17.20
N HIS A 406 -9.00 -3.50 17.86
CA HIS A 406 -8.20 -4.67 17.56
C HIS A 406 -8.78 -5.89 18.30
N GLU A 407 -8.32 -7.09 17.94
CA GLU A 407 -8.80 -8.36 18.49
C GLU A 407 -8.78 -8.42 20.03
N ALA A 408 -7.70 -7.93 20.65
CA ALA A 408 -7.62 -7.89 22.12
C ALA A 408 -8.65 -6.92 22.77
N ASP A 409 -9.03 -5.83 22.09
CA ASP A 409 -10.05 -4.89 22.58
C ASP A 409 -11.45 -5.51 22.44
N LEU A 410 -11.69 -6.21 21.34
CA LEU A 410 -12.90 -7.01 21.12
C LEU A 410 -13.08 -8.05 22.23
N ILE A 411 -12.08 -8.89 22.48
CA ILE A 411 -12.15 -9.93 23.52
C ILE A 411 -12.40 -9.30 24.89
N LYS A 412 -11.71 -8.21 25.21
CA LYS A 412 -11.89 -7.52 26.50
C LYS A 412 -13.30 -6.99 26.67
N LYS A 413 -13.86 -6.35 25.64
CA LYS A 413 -15.23 -5.83 25.66
C LYS A 413 -16.25 -6.96 25.71
N LEU A 414 -16.03 -8.05 24.96
CA LEU A 414 -16.90 -9.22 24.96
C LEU A 414 -16.94 -9.89 26.33
N ASN A 415 -15.78 -10.05 26.96
CA ASN A 415 -15.70 -10.57 28.31
C ASN A 415 -16.43 -9.65 29.30
N HIS A 416 -16.31 -8.33 29.17
CA HIS A 416 -17.08 -7.40 30.00
C HIS A 416 -18.60 -7.58 29.79
N TYR A 417 -19.05 -7.63 28.55
CA TYR A 417 -20.46 -7.85 28.20
C TYR A 417 -21.00 -9.20 28.71
N ALA A 418 -20.19 -10.25 28.63
CA ALA A 418 -20.57 -11.59 29.07
C ALA A 418 -20.52 -11.76 30.60
N SER A 419 -19.42 -11.34 31.23
CA SER A 419 -19.14 -11.65 32.64
C SER A 419 -19.57 -10.57 33.63
N MET A 420 -19.50 -9.29 33.23
CA MET A 420 -19.84 -8.17 34.12
C MET A 420 -21.29 -7.70 33.91
N GLU A 421 -21.78 -7.73 32.66
CA GLU A 421 -23.16 -7.33 32.37
C GLU A 421 -24.13 -8.52 32.34
N HIS A 422 -23.63 -9.77 32.33
CA HIS A 422 -24.41 -11.02 32.24
C HIS A 422 -25.36 -11.08 31.03
N ARG A 423 -24.97 -10.46 29.92
CA ARG A 423 -25.84 -10.30 28.74
C ARG A 423 -25.63 -11.36 27.66
N LEU A 424 -24.50 -12.08 27.70
CA LEU A 424 -24.26 -13.18 26.78
C LEU A 424 -24.89 -14.46 27.34
N ASN A 425 -25.96 -14.93 26.70
CA ASN A 425 -26.68 -16.15 27.05
C ASN A 425 -26.67 -17.15 25.88
N SER A 426 -27.03 -18.41 26.15
CA SER A 426 -27.08 -19.46 25.13
C SER A 426 -28.07 -19.18 23.99
N THR A 427 -28.97 -18.22 24.19
CA THR A 427 -29.96 -17.76 23.21
C THR A 427 -29.55 -16.49 22.47
N THR A 428 -28.35 -15.94 22.74
CA THR A 428 -27.88 -14.71 22.08
C THR A 428 -27.59 -14.99 20.61
N LEU A 429 -28.17 -14.17 19.73
CA LEU A 429 -27.90 -14.21 18.29
C LEU A 429 -26.93 -13.09 17.91
N PHE A 430 -25.89 -13.45 17.16
CA PHE A 430 -24.98 -12.48 16.57
C PHE A 430 -25.50 -12.05 15.20
N CYS A 431 -25.68 -10.74 15.02
CA CYS A 431 -26.04 -10.15 13.74
C CYS A 431 -24.90 -9.25 13.26
N THR A 432 -24.57 -9.34 11.98
CA THR A 432 -23.58 -8.47 11.34
C THR A 432 -24.25 -7.66 10.24
N ILE A 433 -24.16 -6.34 10.35
CA ILE A 433 -24.67 -5.41 9.33
C ILE A 433 -23.47 -4.88 8.55
N LYS A 434 -23.30 -5.33 7.32
CA LYS A 434 -22.27 -4.81 6.40
C LYS A 434 -22.83 -3.61 5.65
N ILE A 435 -22.26 -2.43 5.89
CA ILE A 435 -22.61 -1.21 5.15
C ILE A 435 -21.67 -1.07 3.96
N LEU A 436 -22.20 -1.19 2.74
CA LEU A 436 -21.44 -1.02 1.50
C LEU A 436 -21.41 0.46 1.09
N ASN A 437 -20.34 0.88 0.41
CA ASN A 437 -20.17 2.23 -0.14
C ASN A 437 -20.44 3.36 0.87
N PHE A 438 -20.01 3.15 2.12
CA PHE A 438 -20.34 4.08 3.22
C PHE A 438 -19.82 5.51 2.98
N ASN A 439 -18.73 5.61 2.22
CA ASN A 439 -18.05 6.82 1.81
C ASN A 439 -18.89 7.75 0.92
N VAL A 440 -20.03 7.28 0.38
CA VAL A 440 -20.94 8.05 -0.49
C VAL A 440 -22.38 8.10 0.02
N LEU A 441 -22.62 7.72 1.29
CA LEU A 441 -23.98 7.55 1.83
C LEU A 441 -24.84 8.81 1.86
N ASP A 442 -24.25 9.98 2.09
CA ASP A 442 -25.02 11.17 2.38
C ASP A 442 -24.49 12.43 1.69
N ILE A 443 -25.40 13.39 1.49
CA ILE A 443 -25.09 14.70 0.92
C ILE A 443 -24.18 15.48 1.86
N HIS A 444 -23.31 16.32 1.27
CA HIS A 444 -22.31 17.08 2.02
C HIS A 444 -22.90 17.91 3.16
N LYS A 445 -24.07 18.51 2.95
CA LYS A 445 -24.77 19.32 3.96
C LYS A 445 -25.06 18.51 5.23
N ASN A 446 -25.66 17.33 5.08
CA ASN A 446 -26.01 16.47 6.20
C ASN A 446 -24.76 15.97 6.93
N MET A 447 -23.69 15.63 6.22
CA MET A 447 -22.41 15.26 6.84
C MET A 447 -21.84 16.39 7.71
N ILE A 448 -21.86 17.63 7.19
CA ILE A 448 -21.39 18.82 7.91
C ILE A 448 -22.24 19.10 9.14
N ASP A 449 -23.57 19.06 8.98
CA ASP A 449 -24.51 19.33 10.07
C ASP A 449 -24.45 18.24 11.15
N THR A 450 -24.26 16.97 10.77
CA THR A 450 -24.06 15.85 11.71
C THR A 450 -22.80 16.07 12.54
N VAL A 451 -21.67 16.43 11.93
CA VAL A 451 -20.46 16.74 12.69
C VAL A 451 -20.70 17.91 13.64
N ALA A 452 -21.34 18.98 13.18
CA ALA A 452 -21.64 20.13 14.03
C ALA A 452 -22.54 19.76 15.22
N TYR A 453 -23.56 18.93 14.99
CA TYR A 453 -24.46 18.42 16.02
C TYR A 453 -23.69 17.60 17.06
N VAL A 454 -22.87 16.65 16.64
CA VAL A 454 -22.06 15.81 17.55
C VAL A 454 -21.09 16.64 18.39
N LEU A 455 -20.48 17.67 17.78
CA LEU A 455 -19.60 18.59 18.50
C LEU A 455 -20.33 19.42 19.56
N GLN A 456 -21.61 19.72 19.35
CA GLN A 456 -22.47 20.43 20.30
C GLN A 456 -22.99 19.52 21.41
N ASP A 457 -23.33 18.27 21.08
CA ASP A 457 -23.85 17.25 22.01
C ASP A 457 -22.78 16.76 23.01
N HIS A 458 -21.49 16.93 22.71
CA HIS A 458 -20.36 16.46 23.53
C HIS A 458 -19.41 17.57 24.02
N PRO A 459 -19.91 18.63 24.70
CA PRO A 459 -19.13 19.84 24.98
C PRO A 459 -17.89 19.59 25.85
N GLN A 460 -17.93 18.59 26.73
CA GLN A 460 -16.79 18.23 27.58
C GLN A 460 -15.60 17.69 26.78
N THR A 461 -15.86 17.02 25.66
CA THR A 461 -14.84 16.47 24.75
C THR A 461 -14.39 17.52 23.72
N THR A 462 -15.24 18.51 23.42
CA THR A 462 -14.97 19.62 22.50
C THR A 462 -13.83 20.53 22.98
N ASN A 463 -13.50 20.51 24.27
CA ASN A 463 -12.31 21.19 24.82
C ASN A 463 -10.98 20.73 24.17
N ILE A 464 -10.95 19.55 23.55
CA ILE A 464 -9.79 19.04 22.79
C ILE A 464 -9.56 19.86 21.50
N LEU A 465 -10.59 20.50 20.95
CA LEU A 465 -10.55 21.24 19.68
C LEU A 465 -9.98 22.66 19.80
N LYS A 466 -9.26 22.94 20.91
CA LYS A 466 -8.57 24.19 21.29
C LYS A 466 -8.55 25.28 20.20
N HIS A 467 -9.14 26.43 20.52
CA HIS A 467 -9.10 27.69 19.76
C HIS A 467 -9.82 27.70 18.40
N ILE A 468 -10.58 26.67 18.05
CA ILE A 468 -11.34 26.62 16.78
C ILE A 468 -12.83 26.47 17.08
N SER A 469 -13.63 27.38 16.54
CA SER A 469 -15.08 27.32 16.68
C SER A 469 -15.70 26.21 15.82
N ILE A 470 -16.86 25.67 16.25
CA ILE A 470 -17.63 24.71 15.45
C ILE A 470 -17.97 25.29 14.07
N ASN A 471 -18.28 26.59 13.99
CA ASN A 471 -18.54 27.26 12.73
C ASN A 471 -17.30 27.29 11.80
N THR A 472 -16.10 27.48 12.36
CA THR A 472 -14.85 27.37 11.61
C THR A 472 -14.68 25.94 11.06
N ILE A 473 -14.98 24.91 11.85
CA ILE A 473 -14.94 23.52 11.41
C ILE A 473 -15.94 23.27 10.27
N LYS A 474 -17.18 23.78 10.38
CA LYS A 474 -18.17 23.71 9.29
C LYS A 474 -17.65 24.33 7.99
N ASN A 475 -17.08 25.53 8.06
CA ASN A 475 -16.52 26.21 6.89
C ASN A 475 -15.37 25.41 6.25
N LEU A 476 -14.47 24.87 7.06
CA LEU A 476 -13.37 24.03 6.56
C LEU A 476 -13.87 22.70 5.97
N LEU A 477 -14.89 22.09 6.57
CA LEU A 477 -15.54 20.89 6.02
C LEU A 477 -16.24 21.18 4.70
N GLN A 478 -16.88 22.35 4.57
CA GLN A 478 -17.48 22.79 3.31
C GLN A 478 -16.40 22.95 2.23
N LEU A 479 -15.28 23.60 2.54
CA LEU A 479 -14.14 23.69 1.62
C LEU A 479 -13.60 22.30 1.25
N PHE A 480 -13.54 21.37 2.19
CA PHE A 480 -13.11 20.00 1.93
C PHE A 480 -14.08 19.25 1.03
N LEU A 481 -15.38 19.18 1.35
CA LEU A 481 -16.34 18.31 0.67
C LEU A 481 -16.68 18.81 -0.74
N TYR A 482 -16.95 20.11 -0.91
CA TYR A 482 -17.42 20.67 -2.18
C TYR A 482 -16.33 20.90 -3.24
N ASN A 483 -15.05 20.77 -2.88
CA ASN A 483 -13.93 20.99 -3.81
C ASN A 483 -13.16 19.69 -4.13
N ASN A 484 -13.77 18.52 -3.88
CA ASN A 484 -13.17 17.24 -4.27
C ASN A 484 -13.49 16.94 -5.74
N ILE A 485 -12.52 17.19 -6.60
CA ILE A 485 -12.56 16.74 -8.00
C ILE A 485 -11.62 15.56 -8.24
N PHE A 486 -11.90 14.77 -9.27
CA PHE A 486 -11.05 13.68 -9.72
C PHE A 486 -11.25 13.38 -11.22
N TYR A 487 -10.23 12.80 -11.83
CA TYR A 487 -10.22 12.40 -13.24
C TYR A 487 -10.50 10.89 -13.38
N TYR A 488 -11.37 10.53 -14.32
CA TYR A 488 -11.65 9.16 -14.72
C TYR A 488 -12.14 9.12 -16.17
N ASN A 489 -11.56 8.24 -17.00
CA ASN A 489 -12.03 7.99 -18.38
C ASN A 489 -12.32 9.28 -19.17
N ASP A 490 -11.30 10.14 -19.28
CA ASP A 490 -11.37 11.43 -20.00
C ASP A 490 -12.45 12.40 -19.50
N LYS A 491 -12.87 12.25 -18.24
CA LYS A 491 -13.84 13.13 -17.62
C LYS A 491 -13.36 13.55 -16.23
N ILE A 492 -13.70 14.78 -15.86
CA ILE A 492 -13.54 15.27 -14.50
C ILE A 492 -14.88 15.16 -13.80
N TYR A 493 -14.84 14.54 -12.63
CA TYR A 493 -15.99 14.39 -11.76
C TYR A 493 -15.78 15.20 -10.48
N THR A 494 -16.89 15.56 -9.86
CA THR A 494 -16.94 16.00 -8.47
C THR A 494 -17.87 15.11 -7.66
N PHE A 495 -17.67 15.12 -6.35
CA PHE A 495 -18.59 14.48 -5.41
C PHE A 495 -19.84 15.33 -5.23
N THR A 496 -21.01 14.71 -5.35
CA THR A 496 -22.30 15.28 -4.89
C THR A 496 -22.65 14.81 -3.48
N LYS A 497 -22.13 13.64 -3.09
CA LYS A 497 -22.33 12.98 -1.80
C LYS A 497 -21.02 12.35 -1.34
N GLY A 498 -20.79 12.33 -0.03
CA GLY A 498 -19.64 11.64 0.53
C GLY A 498 -18.28 12.32 0.33
N SER A 499 -17.20 11.54 0.31
CA SER A 499 -15.84 12.04 0.11
C SER A 499 -14.85 10.95 -0.35
N PRO A 500 -13.63 11.32 -0.81
CA PRO A 500 -12.65 10.36 -1.32
C PRO A 500 -12.16 9.32 -0.30
N ASN A 501 -12.18 8.04 -0.64
CA ASN A 501 -11.92 6.92 0.29
C ASN A 501 -10.49 6.89 0.84
N ALA A 502 -9.50 7.32 0.05
CA ALA A 502 -8.12 7.31 0.50
C ALA A 502 -7.77 8.51 1.41
N MET A 503 -8.72 9.39 1.74
CA MET A 503 -8.51 10.49 2.67
C MET A 503 -8.83 10.05 4.10
N PRO A 504 -7.88 10.15 5.06
CA PRO A 504 -8.13 9.78 6.46
C PRO A 504 -9.30 10.52 7.12
N LEU A 505 -9.62 11.73 6.64
CA LEU A 505 -10.79 12.45 7.10
C LEU A 505 -12.10 11.74 6.75
N THR A 506 -12.18 11.09 5.59
CA THR A 506 -13.38 10.34 5.15
C THR A 506 -13.75 9.27 6.17
N ASP A 507 -12.77 8.50 6.67
CA ASP A 507 -13.01 7.51 7.71
C ASP A 507 -13.52 8.16 9.00
N THR A 508 -12.92 9.27 9.41
CA THR A 508 -13.33 10.00 10.62
C THR A 508 -14.76 10.55 10.50
N LEU A 509 -15.11 11.15 9.36
CA LEU A 509 -16.46 11.63 9.10
C LEU A 509 -17.47 10.49 9.08
N SER A 510 -17.13 9.40 8.41
CA SER A 510 -17.96 8.19 8.35
C SER A 510 -18.18 7.59 9.72
N ASN A 511 -17.14 7.57 10.56
CA ASN A 511 -17.25 7.10 11.93
C ASN A 511 -18.22 7.95 12.76
N ILE A 512 -18.16 9.28 12.62
CA ILE A 512 -19.06 10.22 13.30
C ILE A 512 -20.50 10.01 12.82
N TYR A 513 -20.69 9.86 11.52
CA TYR A 513 -22.00 9.65 10.93
C TYR A 513 -22.63 8.33 11.37
N ILE A 514 -21.87 7.22 11.31
CA ILE A 514 -22.33 5.90 11.78
C ILE A 514 -22.65 5.94 13.27
N PHE A 515 -21.86 6.64 14.08
CA PHE A 515 -22.14 6.79 15.51
C PHE A 515 -23.50 7.45 15.77
N GLU A 516 -23.84 8.50 15.03
CA GLU A 516 -25.15 9.15 15.15
C GLU A 516 -26.29 8.28 14.61
N TRP A 517 -26.09 7.62 13.47
CA TRP A 517 -27.09 6.70 12.94
C TRP A 517 -27.36 5.53 13.89
N GLN A 518 -26.31 5.00 14.52
CA GLN A 518 -26.43 3.97 15.54
C GLN A 518 -27.28 4.45 16.71
N LYS A 519 -27.13 5.68 17.22
CA LYS A 519 -28.00 6.19 18.30
C LYS A 519 -29.48 6.08 17.95
N LEU A 520 -29.87 6.29 16.69
CA LEU A 520 -31.26 6.17 16.25
C LEU A 520 -31.74 4.72 16.27
N ILE A 521 -30.91 3.78 15.82
CA ILE A 521 -31.21 2.34 15.90
C ILE A 521 -31.29 1.90 17.37
N LEU A 522 -30.35 2.35 18.20
CA LEU A 522 -30.25 2.01 19.61
C LEU A 522 -31.39 2.56 20.45
N LYS A 523 -32.05 3.65 20.04
CA LYS A 523 -33.28 4.11 20.70
C LYS A 523 -34.42 3.10 20.57
N ASN A 524 -34.40 2.26 19.54
CA ASN A 524 -35.45 1.29 19.24
C ASN A 524 -35.10 -0.15 19.69
N ILE A 525 -33.84 -0.42 20.02
CA ILE A 525 -33.39 -1.68 20.61
C ILE A 525 -33.44 -1.51 22.13
N LYS A 526 -33.97 -2.49 22.88
CA LYS A 526 -33.93 -2.44 24.36
C LYS A 526 -32.48 -2.22 24.80
N GLN A 527 -32.25 -1.38 25.81
CA GLN A 527 -30.94 -0.92 26.31
C GLN A 527 -29.89 -2.03 26.66
N ASN A 528 -30.23 -3.31 26.50
CA ASN A 528 -29.47 -4.46 26.98
C ASN A 528 -28.99 -5.42 25.87
N GLU A 529 -29.27 -5.17 24.59
CA GLU A 529 -29.08 -6.19 23.51
C GLU A 529 -27.96 -5.86 22.51
N LEU A 530 -27.23 -4.76 22.67
CA LEU A 530 -26.17 -4.38 21.71
C LEU A 530 -24.76 -4.70 22.24
N PHE A 531 -23.99 -5.43 21.42
CA PHE A 531 -22.56 -5.63 21.62
C PHE A 531 -21.71 -5.04 20.48
N GLY A 532 -21.26 -3.79 20.68
CA GLY A 532 -20.21 -3.09 19.92
C GLY A 532 -20.40 -2.86 18.41
N ARG A 533 -19.34 -2.36 17.78
CA ARG A 533 -19.21 -1.93 16.38
C ARG A 533 -17.89 -2.43 15.78
#